data_AF-A0A959GV49-F1
#
_entry.id   AF-A0A959GV49-F1
#
_cell.length_a   1.000
_cell.length_b   1.000
_cell.length_c   1.000
_cell.angle_alpha   90.00
_cell.angle_beta   90.00
_cell.angle_gamma   90.00
#
_symmetry.space_group_name_H-M   'P 1'
#
loop_
_entity.id
_entity.type
_entity.pdbx_description
1 polymer ?
#
loop_
_entity_poly.entity_id
_entity_poly.type
_entity_poly.pdbx_seq_one_letter_code
_entity_poly.pdbx_strand_id
1 'polypeptide(L)'
;GSGWTRIPTNELDPNYVVTIDSLASYDAANFGPGQIPKLFFVWDITERYTQYPDGIYEVRAIAFCGASGEVQSNIIRGQIRRQTGDIFALTEPADGVWQVGDQISIRINKELDCNKVGQMAFFVVSETNGDTIPGQIACFYADNQLIFLPTDQALLNYDRHRLTATAYDFYDEAGNIYIDTFRWSFQVVSRDIYVDNNLLKTTMYQGTETTLSTTAFRNSAAPIPFFIDNLAPYPWITADPAGPAFVTSPLGTRLNFTIDATDLPIGDTTAVLVVRSTSGMINQGTDTVRIQVKVLAKPPYWVVDPGQFSQNMTVSANFEFTDDPGNVSRDTMDIISAWVGQEIRGVARISSSSVGLYAAYMAVYGDAADAGKPIEFRVWDASAGKEYNARPTSTDTIHFANNTVVGTFLNP
;
A
#
# COMPACT_ATOMS: atom_id res chain seq x y z
N GLY A 1 51.65 45.84 -8.82
CA GLY A 1 50.62 45.40 -9.79
C GLY A 1 49.31 45.24 -9.05
N SER A 2 48.32 46.05 -9.40
CA SER A 2 47.01 46.17 -8.75
C SER A 2 46.19 44.88 -8.89
N GLY A 3 46.25 44.01 -7.88
CA GLY A 3 45.48 42.76 -7.86
C GLY A 3 45.86 41.75 -6.77
N TRP A 4 47.00 41.93 -6.09
CA TRP A 4 47.44 41.03 -5.01
C TRP A 4 47.27 41.67 -3.63
N THR A 5 46.59 40.97 -2.73
CA THR A 5 46.45 41.36 -1.33
C THR A 5 47.49 40.62 -0.49
N ARG A 6 48.28 41.33 0.31
CA ARG A 6 49.24 40.71 1.22
C ARG A 6 48.49 40.05 2.38
N ILE A 7 48.73 38.76 2.61
CA ILE A 7 48.24 38.07 3.82
C ILE A 7 48.90 38.74 5.04
N PRO A 8 48.14 39.27 6.00
CA PRO A 8 48.71 39.87 7.20
C PRO A 8 49.51 38.85 8.01
N THR A 9 50.66 39.26 8.54
CA THR A 9 51.59 38.34 9.22
C THR A 9 51.06 37.78 10.53
N ASN A 10 50.04 38.41 11.11
CA ASN A 10 49.30 37.93 12.28
C ASN A 10 48.27 36.83 11.95
N GLU A 11 48.19 36.40 10.69
CA GLU A 11 47.32 35.29 10.24
C GLU A 11 48.12 34.06 9.83
N LEU A 12 49.45 34.15 9.87
CA LEU A 12 50.35 33.07 9.50
C LEU A 12 50.97 32.51 10.78
N ASP A 13 51.00 31.20 10.95
CA ASP A 13 51.80 30.56 11.99
C ASP A 13 53.08 30.01 11.35
N PRO A 14 54.28 30.55 11.67
CA PRO A 14 54.54 31.54 12.73
C PRO A 14 54.28 33.01 12.34
N ASN A 15 53.83 33.80 13.33
CA ASN A 15 53.31 35.17 13.17
C ASN A 15 54.38 36.27 12.92
N TYR A 16 55.43 35.98 12.16
CA TYR A 16 56.53 36.92 11.91
C TYR A 16 57.08 36.87 10.48
N VAL A 17 57.68 37.98 10.05
CA VAL A 17 58.47 38.03 8.82
C VAL A 17 59.79 37.32 9.06
N VAL A 18 60.04 36.25 8.33
CA VAL A 18 61.25 35.46 8.50
C VAL A 18 62.44 36.22 7.92
N THR A 19 63.43 36.51 8.77
CA THR A 19 64.67 37.17 8.35
C THR A 19 65.65 36.15 7.74
N ILE A 20 66.63 36.63 6.98
CA ILE A 20 67.69 35.79 6.43
C ILE A 20 68.46 35.03 7.52
N ASP A 21 68.73 35.69 8.65
CA ASP A 21 69.45 35.09 9.79
C ASP A 21 68.62 34.02 10.49
N SER A 22 67.30 34.24 10.59
CA SER A 22 66.34 33.25 11.10
C SER A 22 66.24 32.03 10.19
N LEU A 23 66.22 32.23 8.86
CA LEU A 23 66.22 31.13 7.88
C LEU A 23 67.51 30.31 7.95
N ALA A 24 68.68 30.97 8.01
CA ALA A 24 69.96 30.30 8.11
C ALA A 24 70.08 29.48 9.41
N SER A 25 69.58 30.03 10.52
CA SER A 25 69.55 29.33 11.82
C SER A 25 68.59 28.15 11.80
N TYR A 26 67.41 28.30 11.19
CA TYR A 26 66.44 27.24 11.04
C TYR A 26 66.95 26.12 10.12
N ASP A 27 67.63 26.48 9.03
CA ASP A 27 68.25 25.52 8.11
C ASP A 27 69.30 24.66 8.83
N ALA A 28 70.27 25.31 9.49
CA ALA A 28 71.34 24.64 10.24
C ALA A 28 70.83 23.75 11.38
N ALA A 29 69.68 24.08 11.97
CA ALA A 29 69.09 23.32 13.07
C ALA A 29 68.23 22.12 12.61
N ASN A 30 67.63 22.18 11.41
CA ASN A 30 66.59 21.22 11.00
C ASN A 30 66.96 20.40 9.76
N PHE A 31 67.97 20.78 8.99
CA PHE A 31 68.33 20.11 7.75
C PHE A 31 69.82 19.73 7.70
N GLY A 32 70.11 18.54 7.17
CA GLY A 32 71.47 18.04 7.00
C GLY A 32 72.10 18.41 5.65
N PRO A 33 73.41 18.17 5.45
CA PRO A 33 74.10 18.47 4.20
C PRO A 33 73.41 17.79 2.99
N GLY A 34 73.04 18.58 1.98
CA GLY A 34 72.39 18.10 0.75
C GLY A 34 70.86 17.99 0.80
N GLN A 35 70.22 18.34 1.92
CA GLN A 35 68.76 18.47 1.98
C GLN A 35 68.31 19.85 1.49
N ILE A 36 67.16 19.91 0.81
CA ILE A 36 66.55 21.18 0.41
C ILE A 36 65.74 21.70 1.62
N PRO A 37 66.12 22.84 2.22
CA PRO A 37 65.37 23.40 3.35
C PRO A 37 63.94 23.74 2.95
N LYS A 38 63.01 23.42 3.84
CA LYS A 38 61.59 23.77 3.71
C LYS A 38 61.11 24.43 4.98
N LEU A 39 60.51 25.61 4.84
CA LEU A 39 59.82 26.28 5.93
C LEU A 39 58.32 26.29 5.62
N PHE A 40 57.52 25.83 6.58
CA PHE A 40 56.07 25.78 6.46
C PHE A 40 55.42 26.97 7.15
N PHE A 41 54.36 27.49 6.54
CA PHE A 41 53.46 28.45 7.16
C PHE A 41 52.07 27.82 7.21
N VAL A 42 51.40 27.92 8.35
CA VAL A 42 49.99 27.57 8.47
C VAL A 42 49.18 28.85 8.32
N TRP A 43 48.28 28.88 7.33
CA TRP A 43 47.34 29.98 7.14
C TRP A 43 45.94 29.48 7.48
N ASP A 44 45.53 29.67 8.74
CA ASP A 44 44.21 29.25 9.21
C ASP A 44 43.16 30.33 8.93
N ILE A 45 42.27 30.01 8.01
CA ILE A 45 41.21 30.88 7.50
C ILE A 45 39.82 30.34 7.83
N THR A 46 39.73 29.33 8.70
CA THR A 46 38.49 28.58 8.98
C THR A 46 37.35 29.50 9.43
N GLU A 47 37.63 30.49 10.29
CA GLU A 47 36.63 31.43 10.82
C GLU A 47 36.59 32.79 10.11
N ARG A 48 37.34 32.97 9.01
CA ARG A 48 37.56 34.28 8.36
C ARG A 48 36.72 34.47 7.09
N TYR A 49 35.42 34.17 7.19
CA TYR A 49 34.50 34.13 6.04
C TYR A 49 34.33 35.49 5.33
N THR A 50 34.30 36.58 6.08
CA THR A 50 34.09 37.94 5.55
C THR A 50 35.34 38.50 4.87
N GLN A 51 36.52 38.13 5.36
CA GLN A 51 37.80 38.58 4.84
C GLN A 51 38.26 37.76 3.63
N TYR A 52 37.94 36.47 3.62
CA TYR A 52 38.29 35.52 2.55
C TYR A 52 37.03 34.77 2.10
N PRO A 53 36.18 35.36 1.24
CA PRO A 53 34.96 34.71 0.75
C PRO A 53 35.26 33.48 -0.10
N ASP A 54 34.25 32.66 -0.37
CA ASP A 54 34.39 31.53 -1.28
C ASP A 54 34.78 31.97 -2.70
N GLY A 55 35.70 31.24 -3.32
CA GLY A 55 36.22 31.58 -4.64
C GLY A 55 37.53 30.88 -4.98
N ILE A 56 38.03 31.13 -6.19
CA ILE A 56 39.33 30.66 -6.64
C ILE A 56 40.38 31.69 -6.21
N TYR A 57 41.41 31.22 -5.53
CA TYR A 57 42.52 32.02 -5.03
C TYR A 57 43.83 31.60 -5.67
N GLU A 58 44.67 32.61 -5.91
CA GLU A 58 46.06 32.41 -6.29
C GLU A 58 46.94 32.86 -5.12
N VAL A 59 47.94 32.05 -4.77
CA VAL A 59 48.87 32.32 -3.68
C VAL A 59 50.30 32.25 -4.21
N ARG A 60 51.14 33.20 -3.79
CA ARG A 60 52.57 33.22 -4.09
C ARG A 60 53.34 33.84 -2.94
N ALA A 61 54.57 33.41 -2.75
CA ALA A 61 55.51 34.03 -1.83
C ALA A 61 56.31 35.13 -2.53
N ILE A 62 56.66 36.18 -1.78
CA ILE A 62 57.53 37.27 -2.24
C ILE A 62 58.67 37.41 -1.23
N ALA A 63 59.90 37.31 -1.71
CA ALA A 63 61.11 37.56 -0.93
C ALA A 63 61.64 38.97 -1.26
N PHE A 64 61.90 39.76 -0.21
CA PHE A 64 62.47 41.10 -0.33
C PHE A 64 63.97 41.03 -0.06
N CYS A 65 64.81 41.29 -1.07
CA CYS A 65 66.26 41.17 -0.99
C CYS A 65 66.96 42.54 -0.92
N GLY A 66 66.40 43.49 -0.16
CA GLY A 66 66.98 44.82 0.04
C GLY A 66 67.22 45.58 -1.27
N ALA A 67 68.46 46.02 -1.53
CA ALA A 67 68.84 46.75 -2.74
C ALA A 67 68.72 45.93 -4.04
N SER A 68 68.62 44.59 -3.94
CA SER A 68 68.50 43.68 -5.08
C SER A 68 67.05 43.48 -5.56
N GLY A 69 66.08 44.13 -4.92
CA GLY A 69 64.67 44.10 -5.32
C GLY A 69 63.85 42.94 -4.72
N GLU A 70 62.73 42.64 -5.38
CA GLU A 70 61.77 41.62 -4.97
C GLU A 70 61.84 40.40 -5.89
N VAL A 71 61.85 39.19 -5.31
CA VAL A 71 61.76 37.92 -6.04
C VAL A 71 60.43 37.25 -5.72
N GLN A 72 59.72 36.78 -6.75
CA GLN A 72 58.40 36.16 -6.63
C GLN A 72 58.50 34.66 -6.87
N SER A 73 57.78 33.85 -6.09
CA SER A 73 57.67 32.41 -6.32
C SER A 73 56.77 32.10 -7.52
N ASN A 74 56.70 30.82 -7.88
CA ASN A 74 55.60 30.31 -8.69
C ASN A 74 54.25 30.57 -8.01
N ILE A 75 53.21 30.74 -8.81
CA ILE A 75 51.84 30.89 -8.33
C ILE A 75 51.24 29.50 -8.11
N ILE A 76 50.62 29.30 -6.95
CA ILE A 76 49.80 28.14 -6.63
C ILE A 76 48.34 28.57 -6.69
N ARG A 77 47.48 27.76 -7.29
CA ARG A 77 46.04 27.98 -7.35
C ARG A 77 45.32 27.05 -6.39
N GLY A 78 44.35 27.56 -5.66
CA GLY A 78 43.48 26.81 -4.77
C GLY A 78 42.07 27.38 -4.75
N GLN A 79 41.12 26.66 -4.17
CA GLN A 79 39.74 27.11 -4.05
C GLN A 79 39.33 27.09 -2.57
N ILE A 80 38.69 28.17 -2.13
CA ILE A 80 37.98 28.21 -0.85
C ILE A 80 36.50 28.00 -1.16
N ARG A 81 35.89 27.00 -0.53
CA ARG A 81 34.46 26.68 -0.68
C ARG A 81 33.92 26.28 0.69
N ARG A 82 33.37 27.22 1.45
CA ARG A 82 32.82 27.02 2.80
C ARG A 82 31.29 27.06 2.83
N GLN A 83 30.63 27.49 1.76
CA GLN A 83 29.17 27.44 1.64
C GLN A 83 28.71 26.00 1.43
N THR A 84 28.43 25.33 2.55
CA THR A 84 27.60 24.12 2.62
C THR A 84 26.14 24.53 2.52
N GLY A 85 25.74 25.13 1.39
CA GLY A 85 24.33 25.48 1.17
C GLY A 85 23.40 24.27 1.25
N ASP A 86 22.10 24.49 1.38
CA ASP A 86 21.08 23.45 1.57
C ASP A 86 21.31 22.24 0.65
N ILE A 87 21.49 21.08 1.27
CA ILE A 87 21.63 19.83 0.56
C ILE A 87 20.27 19.17 0.38
N PHE A 88 20.00 18.73 -0.83
CA PHE A 88 18.79 18.01 -1.19
C PHE A 88 19.13 16.54 -1.41
N ALA A 89 18.25 15.66 -0.95
CA ALA A 89 18.42 14.22 -1.04
C ALA A 89 17.19 13.55 -1.64
N LEU A 90 17.44 12.53 -2.45
CA LEU A 90 16.46 11.53 -2.87
C LEU A 90 16.77 10.23 -2.12
N THR A 91 15.76 9.62 -1.53
CA THR A 91 15.91 8.41 -0.70
C THR A 91 15.13 7.25 -1.29
N GLU A 92 15.74 6.05 -1.24
CA GLU A 92 15.10 4.79 -1.60
C GLU A 92 14.89 3.93 -0.35
N PRO A 93 13.79 3.16 -0.25
CA PRO A 93 12.73 3.02 -1.25
C PRO A 93 11.80 4.25 -1.34
N ALA A 94 11.55 4.74 -2.56
CA ALA A 94 10.77 5.95 -2.81
C ALA A 94 9.28 5.81 -2.49
N ASP A 95 8.74 4.59 -2.54
CA ASP A 95 7.34 4.27 -2.22
C ASP A 95 7.12 3.97 -0.72
N GLY A 96 8.19 3.99 0.08
CA GLY A 96 8.15 3.67 1.51
C GLY A 96 7.93 2.19 1.81
N VAL A 97 8.10 1.29 0.83
CA VAL A 97 8.04 -0.16 1.02
C VAL A 97 9.35 -0.77 0.56
N TRP A 98 9.95 -1.62 1.37
CA TRP A 98 11.11 -2.39 0.97
C TRP A 98 10.70 -3.83 0.66
N GLN A 99 10.97 -4.28 -0.55
CA GLN A 99 10.85 -5.67 -0.98
C GLN A 99 12.23 -6.27 -1.28
N VAL A 100 12.28 -7.60 -1.40
CA VAL A 100 13.53 -8.30 -1.70
C VAL A 100 14.03 -7.87 -3.08
N GLY A 101 15.17 -7.19 -3.12
CA GLY A 101 15.77 -6.62 -4.32
C GLY A 101 15.78 -5.10 -4.34
N ASP A 102 15.00 -4.45 -3.47
CA ASP A 102 15.01 -2.99 -3.36
C ASP A 102 16.26 -2.49 -2.63
N GLN A 103 16.61 -1.27 -2.96
CA GLN A 103 17.78 -0.60 -2.43
C GLN A 103 17.38 0.33 -1.27
N ILE A 104 18.21 0.36 -0.22
CA ILE A 104 18.12 1.39 0.82
C ILE A 104 19.24 2.39 0.56
N SER A 105 18.90 3.58 0.11
CA SER A 105 19.93 4.54 -0.31
C SER A 105 19.52 5.99 -0.18
N ILE A 106 20.53 6.85 -0.23
CA ILE A 106 20.38 8.29 -0.28
C ILE A 106 21.30 8.84 -1.37
N ARG A 107 20.72 9.62 -2.29
CA ARG A 107 21.42 10.35 -3.35
C ARG A 107 21.32 11.83 -3.06
N ILE A 108 22.46 12.51 -2.97
CA ILE A 108 22.49 13.94 -2.66
C ILE A 108 22.86 14.78 -3.88
N ASN A 109 22.45 16.05 -3.88
CA ASN A 109 22.74 17.01 -4.95
C ASN A 109 24.16 17.64 -4.87
N LYS A 110 25.04 17.12 -3.99
CA LYS A 110 26.40 17.59 -3.80
C LYS A 110 27.42 16.46 -3.95
N GLU A 111 28.66 16.84 -4.26
CA GLU A 111 29.78 15.92 -4.35
C GLU A 111 30.04 15.22 -3.01
N LEU A 112 30.25 13.89 -3.06
CA LEU A 112 30.63 13.06 -1.91
C LEU A 112 32.07 12.58 -2.04
N ASP A 113 32.85 12.64 -0.96
CA ASP A 113 34.15 11.97 -0.87
C ASP A 113 34.01 10.54 -0.35
N CYS A 114 33.97 9.58 -1.26
CA CYS A 114 33.88 8.17 -0.91
C CYS A 114 35.10 7.62 -0.14
N ASN A 115 36.25 8.31 -0.13
CA ASN A 115 37.39 7.92 0.72
C ASN A 115 37.11 8.18 2.21
N LYS A 116 36.10 9.00 2.51
CA LYS A 116 35.65 9.36 3.86
C LYS A 116 34.40 8.61 4.29
N VAL A 117 33.94 7.59 3.56
CA VAL A 117 32.71 6.84 3.88
C VAL A 117 32.70 6.28 5.31
N GLY A 118 33.85 5.88 5.86
CA GLY A 118 33.96 5.40 7.25
C GLY A 118 33.80 6.48 8.32
N GLN A 119 33.74 7.76 7.92
CA GLN A 119 33.48 8.91 8.79
C GLN A 119 32.03 9.43 8.63
N MET A 120 31.30 8.92 7.64
CA MET A 120 29.90 9.24 7.42
C MET A 120 29.02 8.28 8.23
N ALA A 121 27.88 8.76 8.72
CA ALA A 121 26.92 7.92 9.40
C ALA A 121 25.80 7.51 8.44
N PHE A 122 25.56 6.21 8.29
CA PHE A 122 24.34 5.69 7.66
C PHE A 122 23.97 4.36 8.30
N PHE A 123 22.86 4.35 9.04
CA PHE A 123 22.35 3.17 9.71
C PHE A 123 20.84 3.09 9.59
N VAL A 124 20.32 1.88 9.82
CA VAL A 124 18.90 1.57 9.78
C VAL A 124 18.52 1.01 11.14
N VAL A 125 17.42 1.50 11.72
CA VAL A 125 16.89 1.05 13.01
C VAL A 125 15.44 0.62 12.89
N SER A 126 15.06 -0.39 13.65
CA SER A 126 13.66 -0.79 13.80
C SER A 126 12.93 0.17 14.72
N GLU A 127 11.78 0.67 14.29
CA GLU A 127 10.97 1.58 15.10
C GLU A 127 10.26 0.88 16.26
N THR A 128 10.07 -0.44 16.15
CA THR A 128 9.33 -1.21 17.15
C THR A 128 10.17 -1.46 18.41
N ASN A 129 11.46 -1.75 18.25
CA ASN A 129 12.34 -2.18 19.34
C ASN A 129 13.64 -1.36 19.45
N GLY A 130 13.94 -0.49 18.49
CA GLY A 130 15.17 0.31 18.47
C GLY A 130 16.41 -0.44 18.01
N ASP A 131 16.27 -1.70 17.58
CA ASP A 131 17.40 -2.52 17.16
C ASP A 131 18.03 -1.95 15.89
N THR A 132 19.37 -1.85 15.87
CA THR A 132 20.13 -1.47 14.68
C THR A 132 20.28 -2.66 13.76
N ILE A 133 19.90 -2.49 12.50
CA ILE A 133 20.07 -3.51 11.48
C ILE A 133 21.56 -3.60 11.13
N PRO A 134 22.19 -4.78 11.20
CA PRO A 134 23.58 -4.94 10.80
C PRO A 134 23.72 -4.74 9.29
N GLY A 135 24.72 -3.98 8.87
CA GLY A 135 24.98 -3.68 7.47
C GLY A 135 26.26 -2.89 7.25
N GLN A 136 26.63 -2.72 5.99
CA GLN A 136 27.77 -1.92 5.54
C GLN A 136 27.28 -0.78 4.67
N ILE A 137 28.11 0.25 4.52
CA ILE A 137 27.82 1.40 3.67
C ILE A 137 28.69 1.28 2.42
N ALA A 138 28.08 1.38 1.25
CA ALA A 138 28.76 1.51 -0.02
C ALA A 138 28.55 2.92 -0.58
N CYS A 139 29.63 3.54 -1.08
CA CYS A 139 29.61 4.89 -1.63
C CYS A 139 29.87 4.86 -3.14
N PHE A 140 29.02 5.55 -3.90
CA PHE A 140 29.07 5.63 -5.36
C PHE A 140 29.31 7.07 -5.77
N TYR A 141 30.59 7.41 -5.98
CA TYR A 141 31.05 8.76 -6.31
C TYR A 141 30.37 9.34 -7.55
N ALA A 142 30.27 8.56 -8.62
CA ALA A 142 29.69 9.00 -9.90
C ALA A 142 28.21 9.44 -9.77
N ASP A 143 27.53 8.93 -8.75
CA ASP A 143 26.10 9.13 -8.52
C ASP A 143 25.81 10.03 -7.32
N ASN A 144 26.83 10.45 -6.55
CA ASN A 144 26.68 11.08 -5.24
C ASN A 144 25.69 10.32 -4.33
N GLN A 145 25.84 8.99 -4.30
CA GLN A 145 24.92 8.09 -3.64
C GLN A 145 25.60 7.24 -2.58
N LEU A 146 24.98 7.14 -1.40
CA LEU A 146 25.29 6.13 -0.39
C LEU A 146 24.23 5.04 -0.39
N ILE A 147 24.67 3.80 -0.34
CA ILE A 147 23.82 2.61 -0.25
C ILE A 147 24.08 1.91 1.08
N PHE A 148 23.02 1.64 1.82
CA PHE A 148 23.09 0.73 2.95
C PHE A 148 22.91 -0.70 2.44
N LEU A 149 23.91 -1.55 2.70
CA LEU A 149 23.94 -2.96 2.36
C LEU A 149 23.73 -3.77 3.64
N PRO A 150 22.49 -4.21 3.94
CA PRO A 150 22.24 -5.07 5.10
C PRO A 150 23.08 -6.34 5.04
N THR A 151 23.56 -6.82 6.19
CA THR A 151 24.20 -8.13 6.29
C THR A 151 23.21 -9.22 5.89
N ASP A 152 23.70 -10.27 5.24
CA ASP A 152 22.90 -11.35 4.65
C ASP A 152 21.64 -11.70 5.45
N GLN A 153 20.50 -11.57 4.78
CA GLN A 153 19.17 -11.90 5.29
C GLN A 153 18.70 -11.11 6.53
N ALA A 154 19.43 -10.11 7.01
CA ALA A 154 19.06 -9.36 8.22
C ALA A 154 17.65 -8.77 8.16
N LEU A 155 17.27 -8.19 7.01
CA LEU A 155 15.95 -7.59 6.78
C LEU A 155 14.81 -8.63 6.71
N LEU A 156 15.10 -9.90 6.46
CA LEU A 156 14.07 -10.93 6.38
C LEU A 156 13.34 -11.13 7.71
N ASN A 157 13.99 -10.85 8.84
CA ASN A 157 13.38 -10.93 10.18
C ASN A 157 12.39 -9.81 10.49
N TYR A 158 12.33 -8.78 9.65
CA TYR A 158 11.56 -7.56 9.91
C TYR A 158 10.30 -7.48 9.05
N ASP A 159 9.76 -8.60 8.53
CA ASP A 159 8.50 -8.57 7.76
C ASP A 159 7.40 -7.82 8.53
N ARG A 160 6.72 -6.91 7.84
CA ARG A 160 5.69 -5.97 8.34
C ARG A 160 6.17 -4.93 9.36
N HIS A 161 7.44 -4.95 9.76
CA HIS A 161 7.99 -3.92 10.64
C HIS A 161 8.34 -2.66 9.86
N ARG A 162 8.28 -1.52 10.54
CA ARG A 162 8.73 -0.24 10.00
C ARG A 162 10.16 0.03 10.47
N LEU A 163 11.04 0.33 9.52
CA LEU A 163 12.42 0.68 9.77
C LEU A 163 12.64 2.15 9.43
N THR A 164 13.51 2.83 10.17
CA THR A 164 13.97 4.19 9.87
C THR A 164 15.44 4.14 9.46
N ALA A 165 15.74 4.63 8.27
CA ALA A 165 17.10 4.93 7.83
C ALA A 165 17.48 6.35 8.25
N THR A 166 18.69 6.52 8.77
CA THR A 166 19.25 7.82 9.15
C THR A 166 20.64 7.99 8.55
N ALA A 167 20.89 9.12 7.89
CA ALA A 167 22.19 9.45 7.31
C ALA A 167 22.59 10.91 7.57
N TYR A 168 23.84 11.15 7.98
CA TYR A 168 24.41 12.47 8.30
C TYR A 168 25.95 12.44 8.25
N ASP A 169 26.57 13.61 8.49
CA ASP A 169 28.03 13.83 8.42
C ASP A 169 28.61 13.49 7.03
N PHE A 170 27.98 14.01 5.98
CA PHE A 170 28.49 13.83 4.61
C PHE A 170 29.70 14.74 4.37
N TYR A 171 30.72 14.21 3.69
CA TYR A 171 31.94 14.93 3.33
C TYR A 171 32.04 15.13 1.82
N ASP A 172 32.53 16.28 1.38
CA ASP A 172 32.98 16.49 -0.01
C ASP A 172 34.49 16.26 -0.18
N GLU A 173 34.98 16.25 -1.42
CA GLU A 173 36.40 16.06 -1.74
C GLU A 173 37.29 17.21 -1.26
N ALA A 174 36.70 18.37 -0.93
CA ALA A 174 37.40 19.51 -0.36
C ALA A 174 37.49 19.43 1.18
N GLY A 175 36.87 18.41 1.80
CA GLY A 175 36.86 18.20 3.25
C GLY A 175 35.78 18.97 4.01
N ASN A 176 34.80 19.55 3.30
CA ASN A 176 33.66 20.21 3.94
C ASN A 176 32.67 19.17 4.48
N ILE A 177 32.01 19.49 5.59
CA ILE A 177 31.00 18.64 6.23
C ILE A 177 29.62 19.24 6.01
N TYR A 178 28.70 18.45 5.49
CA TYR A 178 27.28 18.79 5.44
C TYR A 178 26.59 18.31 6.73
N ILE A 179 26.05 19.24 7.51
CA ILE A 179 25.49 19.00 8.85
C ILE A 179 24.05 18.47 8.85
N ASP A 180 23.37 18.50 7.71
CA ASP A 180 21.99 18.04 7.60
C ASP A 180 21.88 16.54 7.92
N THR A 181 20.80 16.20 8.62
CA THR A 181 20.46 14.82 8.95
C THR A 181 19.22 14.41 8.17
N PHE A 182 19.35 13.41 7.31
CA PHE A 182 18.22 12.83 6.59
C PHE A 182 17.69 11.62 7.32
N ARG A 183 16.36 11.56 7.44
CA ARG A 183 15.64 10.42 8.03
C ARG A 183 14.45 10.07 7.16
N TRP A 184 14.32 8.80 6.80
CA TRP A 184 13.15 8.28 6.11
C TRP A 184 12.78 6.91 6.65
N SER A 185 11.49 6.60 6.63
CA SER A 185 10.96 5.33 7.11
C SER A 185 10.38 4.53 5.95
N PHE A 186 10.52 3.21 6.02
CA PHE A 186 9.92 2.28 5.08
C PHE A 186 9.42 1.04 5.80
N GLN A 187 8.39 0.40 5.25
CA GLN A 187 7.86 -0.86 5.74
C GLN A 187 8.54 -2.03 5.03
N VAL A 188 9.06 -2.98 5.78
CA VAL A 188 9.68 -4.19 5.23
C VAL A 188 8.59 -5.19 4.85
N VAL A 189 8.62 -5.63 3.60
CA VAL A 189 7.71 -6.61 3.03
C VAL A 189 8.57 -7.71 2.43
N SER A 190 8.95 -8.64 3.29
CA SER A 190 9.95 -9.66 3.01
C SER A 190 9.38 -11.07 2.98
N ARG A 191 8.11 -11.28 3.39
CA ARG A 191 7.48 -12.60 3.33
C ARG A 191 7.65 -13.27 1.97
N ASP A 192 7.76 -14.58 1.96
CA ASP A 192 8.06 -15.35 0.75
C ASP A 192 6.83 -15.64 -0.13
N ILE A 193 5.63 -15.51 0.42
CA ILE A 193 4.36 -15.73 -0.28
C ILE A 193 3.38 -14.55 -0.08
N TYR A 194 2.65 -14.22 -1.14
CA TYR A 194 1.64 -13.17 -1.18
C TYR A 194 0.39 -13.67 -1.86
N VAL A 195 -0.77 -13.19 -1.44
CA VAL A 195 -2.02 -13.40 -2.19
C VAL A 195 -2.51 -12.05 -2.69
N ASP A 196 -2.87 -12.00 -3.98
CA ASP A 196 -3.31 -10.76 -4.64
C ASP A 196 -4.69 -10.30 -4.14
N ASN A 197 -5.77 -10.94 -4.60
CA ASN A 197 -7.09 -10.62 -4.09
C ASN A 197 -7.37 -11.42 -2.80
N ASN A 198 -7.26 -10.74 -1.65
CA ASN A 198 -7.53 -11.31 -0.34
C ASN A 198 -9.00 -11.24 0.09
N LEU A 199 -9.90 -10.65 -0.72
CA LEU A 199 -11.32 -10.53 -0.44
C LEU A 199 -12.16 -10.98 -1.64
N LEU A 200 -12.66 -12.21 -1.56
CA LEU A 200 -13.53 -12.79 -2.58
C LEU A 200 -14.99 -12.66 -2.12
N LYS A 201 -15.85 -12.13 -2.99
CA LYS A 201 -17.28 -11.94 -2.70
C LYS A 201 -18.14 -12.60 -3.77
N THR A 202 -19.24 -13.22 -3.35
CA THR A 202 -20.25 -13.75 -4.27
C THR A 202 -21.66 -13.65 -3.69
N THR A 203 -22.66 -13.66 -4.56
CA THR A 203 -24.07 -13.79 -4.21
C THR A 203 -24.66 -14.91 -5.04
N MET A 204 -25.30 -15.88 -4.39
CA MET A 204 -25.76 -17.11 -5.04
C MET A 204 -27.02 -17.65 -4.37
N TYR A 205 -27.78 -18.48 -5.08
CA TYR A 205 -28.95 -19.13 -4.51
C TYR A 205 -28.55 -20.37 -3.69
N GLN A 206 -29.29 -20.65 -2.62
CA GLN A 206 -29.09 -21.87 -1.82
C GLN A 206 -29.19 -23.14 -2.69
N GLY A 207 -28.29 -24.10 -2.48
CA GLY A 207 -28.17 -25.30 -3.31
C GLY A 207 -27.69 -25.03 -4.73
N THR A 208 -26.79 -24.06 -4.90
CA THR A 208 -26.01 -23.86 -6.13
C THR A 208 -24.53 -23.90 -5.78
N GLU A 209 -23.68 -24.06 -6.79
CA GLU A 209 -22.23 -24.01 -6.64
C GLU A 209 -21.64 -22.88 -7.49
N THR A 210 -20.56 -22.28 -7.02
CA THR A 210 -19.77 -21.30 -7.79
C THR A 210 -18.30 -21.41 -7.44
N THR A 211 -17.42 -21.04 -8.37
CA THR A 211 -15.98 -21.00 -8.11
C THR A 211 -15.50 -19.55 -8.06
N LEU A 212 -14.78 -19.22 -7.00
CA LEU A 212 -14.02 -17.97 -6.85
C LEU A 212 -12.53 -18.28 -6.99
N SER A 213 -11.74 -17.30 -7.39
CA SER A 213 -10.30 -17.51 -7.54
C SER A 213 -9.48 -16.30 -7.18
N THR A 214 -8.26 -16.56 -6.69
CA THR A 214 -7.21 -15.57 -6.47
C THR A 214 -5.87 -16.14 -6.96
N THR A 215 -4.79 -15.39 -6.83
CA THR A 215 -3.45 -15.81 -7.25
C THR A 215 -2.47 -15.66 -6.10
N ALA A 216 -1.69 -16.71 -5.84
CA ALA A 216 -0.58 -16.68 -4.92
C ALA A 216 0.73 -16.40 -5.67
N PHE A 217 1.49 -15.42 -5.21
CA PHE A 217 2.78 -15.01 -5.76
C PHE A 217 3.92 -15.41 -4.82
N ARG A 218 5.08 -15.69 -5.40
CA ARG A 218 6.31 -15.90 -4.65
C ARG A 218 7.18 -14.65 -4.69
N ASN A 219 7.86 -14.39 -3.59
CA ASN A 219 8.89 -13.36 -3.48
C ASN A 219 10.25 -14.02 -3.22
N SER A 220 10.57 -14.95 -4.11
CA SER A 220 11.83 -15.70 -4.13
C SER A 220 12.08 -16.21 -5.54
N ALA A 221 13.34 -16.37 -5.90
CA ALA A 221 13.70 -17.02 -7.16
C ALA A 221 13.27 -18.50 -7.17
N ALA A 222 13.37 -19.17 -6.02
CA ALA A 222 13.02 -20.58 -5.87
C ALA A 222 11.51 -20.78 -5.70
N PRO A 223 10.94 -21.91 -6.15
CA PRO A 223 9.55 -22.26 -5.87
C PRO A 223 9.25 -22.30 -4.37
N ILE A 224 8.08 -21.79 -3.98
CA ILE A 224 7.65 -21.76 -2.57
C ILE A 224 6.59 -22.82 -2.34
N PRO A 225 6.84 -23.84 -1.49
CA PRO A 225 5.80 -24.76 -1.06
C PRO A 225 4.82 -24.04 -0.12
N PHE A 226 3.53 -24.35 -0.21
CA PHE A 226 2.50 -23.76 0.65
C PHE A 226 1.35 -24.74 0.91
N PHE A 227 0.55 -24.40 1.92
CA PHE A 227 -0.73 -25.04 2.25
C PHE A 227 -1.82 -23.99 2.42
N ILE A 228 -3.06 -24.39 2.18
CA ILE A 228 -4.26 -23.63 2.55
C ILE A 228 -4.78 -24.23 3.86
N ASP A 229 -4.56 -23.54 4.96
CA ASP A 229 -5.05 -23.94 6.28
C ASP A 229 -6.48 -23.41 6.52
N ASN A 230 -7.07 -23.85 7.64
CA ASN A 230 -8.40 -23.46 8.11
C ASN A 230 -9.56 -23.82 7.16
N LEU A 231 -9.42 -24.84 6.33
CA LEU A 231 -10.52 -25.37 5.51
C LEU A 231 -11.53 -26.20 6.31
N ALA A 232 -11.08 -26.94 7.33
CA ALA A 232 -11.92 -27.87 8.08
C ALA A 232 -13.20 -27.27 8.72
N PRO A 233 -13.18 -26.02 9.26
CA PRO A 233 -14.39 -25.37 9.76
C PRO A 233 -15.41 -24.96 8.68
N TYR A 234 -15.03 -25.02 7.39
CA TYR A 234 -15.85 -24.56 6.27
C TYR A 234 -16.08 -25.71 5.26
N PRO A 235 -16.89 -26.72 5.61
CA PRO A 235 -17.13 -27.89 4.73
C PRO A 235 -17.78 -27.52 3.39
N TRP A 236 -18.39 -26.34 3.29
CA TRP A 236 -18.96 -25.76 2.07
C TRP A 236 -17.92 -25.15 1.12
N ILE A 237 -16.62 -25.21 1.46
CA ILE A 237 -15.53 -24.74 0.60
C ILE A 237 -14.63 -25.91 0.23
N THR A 238 -14.46 -26.12 -1.07
CA THR A 238 -13.38 -26.96 -1.61
C THR A 238 -12.33 -26.07 -2.25
N ALA A 239 -11.08 -26.19 -1.80
CA ALA A 239 -9.96 -25.48 -2.40
C ALA A 239 -9.24 -26.35 -3.44
N ASP A 240 -8.77 -25.73 -4.51
CA ASP A 240 -7.85 -26.29 -5.48
C ASP A 240 -6.65 -25.34 -5.64
N PRO A 241 -5.44 -25.75 -5.22
CA PRO A 241 -5.08 -27.08 -4.70
C PRO A 241 -5.56 -27.32 -3.25
N ALA A 242 -6.00 -28.55 -2.95
CA ALA A 242 -6.53 -28.95 -1.63
C ALA A 242 -5.46 -29.35 -0.60
N GLY A 243 -4.17 -29.34 -0.98
CA GLY A 243 -3.08 -29.89 -0.19
C GLY A 243 -1.75 -29.15 -0.39
N PRO A 244 -0.61 -29.77 -0.04
CA PRO A 244 0.69 -29.17 -0.29
C PRO A 244 0.84 -28.86 -1.77
N ALA A 245 1.12 -27.60 -2.08
CA ALA A 245 1.29 -27.12 -3.44
C ALA A 245 2.51 -26.20 -3.54
N PHE A 246 2.86 -25.80 -4.76
CA PHE A 246 4.02 -24.95 -5.01
C PHE A 246 3.62 -23.73 -5.84
N VAL A 247 4.16 -22.56 -5.47
CA VAL A 247 4.20 -21.40 -6.34
C VAL A 247 5.45 -21.51 -7.21
N THR A 248 5.30 -22.08 -8.41
CA THR A 248 6.42 -22.33 -9.34
C THR A 248 6.55 -21.27 -10.44
N SER A 249 5.44 -20.63 -10.83
CA SER A 249 5.41 -19.60 -11.87
C SER A 249 5.68 -18.21 -11.29
N PRO A 250 6.50 -17.37 -11.95
CA PRO A 250 6.68 -15.97 -11.55
C PRO A 250 5.40 -15.15 -11.74
N LEU A 251 4.48 -15.62 -12.59
CA LEU A 251 3.14 -15.05 -12.75
C LEU A 251 2.16 -15.50 -11.64
N GLY A 252 2.65 -16.26 -10.66
CA GLY A 252 1.86 -16.81 -9.57
C GLY A 252 1.14 -18.12 -9.92
N THR A 253 0.57 -18.73 -8.89
CA THR A 253 -0.26 -19.93 -8.97
C THR A 253 -1.69 -19.57 -8.62
N ARG A 254 -2.64 -19.94 -9.48
CA ARG A 254 -4.07 -19.70 -9.26
C ARG A 254 -4.59 -20.61 -8.15
N LEU A 255 -5.33 -20.04 -7.21
CA LEU A 255 -6.06 -20.75 -6.17
C LEU A 255 -7.55 -20.64 -6.49
N ASN A 256 -8.23 -21.78 -6.64
CA ASN A 256 -9.67 -21.83 -6.86
C ASN A 256 -10.36 -22.29 -5.58
N PHE A 257 -11.50 -21.67 -5.28
CA PHE A 257 -12.36 -22.01 -4.15
C PHE A 257 -13.76 -22.27 -4.69
N THR A 258 -14.16 -23.53 -4.71
CA THR A 258 -15.53 -23.93 -5.04
C THR A 258 -16.38 -23.84 -3.79
N ILE A 259 -17.44 -23.05 -3.88
CA ILE A 259 -18.39 -22.73 -2.82
C ILE A 259 -19.67 -23.51 -3.10
N ASP A 260 -20.06 -24.39 -2.18
CA ASP A 260 -21.32 -25.12 -2.21
C ASP A 260 -22.30 -24.49 -1.21
N ALA A 261 -23.37 -23.89 -1.73
CA ALA A 261 -24.39 -23.24 -0.90
C ALA A 261 -25.55 -24.16 -0.51
N THR A 262 -25.41 -25.49 -0.63
CA THR A 262 -26.47 -26.46 -0.30
C THR A 262 -26.87 -26.39 1.17
N ASP A 263 -25.89 -26.45 2.08
CA ASP A 263 -26.14 -26.47 3.53
C ASP A 263 -25.90 -25.10 4.21
N LEU A 264 -25.65 -24.05 3.42
CA LEU A 264 -25.46 -22.71 3.96
C LEU A 264 -26.80 -22.07 4.36
N PRO A 265 -26.84 -21.32 5.49
CA PRO A 265 -28.00 -20.54 5.86
C PRO A 265 -28.19 -19.36 4.89
N ILE A 266 -29.45 -18.93 4.72
CA ILE A 266 -29.78 -17.72 3.97
C ILE A 266 -29.17 -16.50 4.69
N GLY A 267 -28.66 -15.54 3.92
CA GLY A 267 -27.97 -14.36 4.42
C GLY A 267 -26.47 -14.39 4.18
N ASP A 268 -25.71 -13.68 5.01
CA ASP A 268 -24.27 -13.52 4.83
C ASP A 268 -23.47 -14.55 5.62
N THR A 269 -22.61 -15.30 4.93
CA THR A 269 -21.62 -16.20 5.52
C THR A 269 -20.21 -15.72 5.17
N THR A 270 -19.27 -15.85 6.11
CA THR A 270 -17.86 -15.49 5.89
C THR A 270 -16.95 -16.65 6.28
N ALA A 271 -15.94 -16.92 5.46
CA ALA A 271 -14.80 -17.75 5.79
C ALA A 271 -13.49 -16.95 5.70
N VAL A 272 -12.52 -17.31 6.54
CA VAL A 272 -11.15 -16.81 6.47
C VAL A 272 -10.21 -17.99 6.38
N LEU A 273 -9.57 -18.14 5.23
CA LEU A 273 -8.58 -19.15 4.94
C LEU A 273 -7.18 -18.55 5.07
N VAL A 274 -6.19 -19.38 5.36
CA VAL A 274 -4.80 -18.94 5.51
C VAL A 274 -3.94 -19.66 4.47
N VAL A 275 -3.28 -18.90 3.61
CA VAL A 275 -2.26 -19.40 2.70
C VAL A 275 -0.93 -19.30 3.43
N ARG A 276 -0.40 -20.43 3.89
CA ARG A 276 0.84 -20.50 4.67
C ARG A 276 1.95 -21.13 3.82
N SER A 277 3.05 -20.41 3.66
CA SER A 277 4.29 -20.98 3.11
C SER A 277 4.79 -22.10 4.04
N THR A 278 5.46 -23.11 3.50
CA THR A 278 6.19 -24.15 4.23
C THR A 278 7.63 -24.28 3.75
N SER A 279 8.22 -23.18 3.29
CA SER A 279 9.57 -23.13 2.74
C SER A 279 10.68 -23.43 3.76
N GLY A 280 10.41 -23.22 5.05
CA GLY A 280 11.42 -23.29 6.11
C GLY A 280 12.42 -22.13 6.08
N MET A 281 12.18 -21.10 5.25
CA MET A 281 12.99 -19.88 5.23
C MET A 281 12.65 -18.97 6.42
N ILE A 282 13.57 -18.08 6.77
CA ILE A 282 13.40 -17.12 7.88
C ILE A 282 12.18 -16.22 7.68
N ASN A 283 11.91 -15.84 6.43
CA ASN A 283 10.76 -15.03 6.00
C ASN A 283 9.55 -15.87 5.56
N GLN A 284 9.41 -17.10 6.05
CA GLN A 284 8.25 -17.93 5.77
C GLN A 284 6.97 -17.18 6.17
N GLY A 285 6.17 -16.85 5.17
CA GLY A 285 5.02 -15.97 5.29
C GLY A 285 3.69 -16.69 5.40
N THR A 286 2.71 -15.95 5.91
CA THR A 286 1.29 -16.27 5.76
C THR A 286 0.56 -15.09 5.16
N ASP A 287 -0.42 -15.40 4.31
CA ASP A 287 -1.43 -14.44 3.86
C ASP A 287 -2.82 -15.04 4.06
N THR A 288 -3.85 -14.20 4.01
CA THR A 288 -5.23 -14.61 4.32
C THR A 288 -6.16 -14.36 3.15
N VAL A 289 -7.11 -15.26 2.92
CA VAL A 289 -8.17 -15.09 1.93
C VAL A 289 -9.50 -15.09 2.65
N ARG A 290 -10.19 -13.95 2.63
CA ARG A 290 -11.54 -13.80 3.15
C ARG A 290 -12.56 -14.02 2.05
N ILE A 291 -13.46 -14.99 2.26
CA ILE A 291 -14.53 -15.32 1.33
C ILE A 291 -15.85 -14.90 1.96
N GLN A 292 -16.58 -14.00 1.30
CA GLN A 292 -17.90 -13.53 1.70
C GLN A 292 -18.95 -14.05 0.72
N VAL A 293 -19.92 -14.80 1.24
CA VAL A 293 -20.99 -15.41 0.44
C VAL A 293 -22.32 -14.87 0.95
N LYS A 294 -23.07 -14.20 0.08
CA LYS A 294 -24.47 -13.87 0.32
C LYS A 294 -25.36 -14.95 -0.30
N VAL A 295 -25.98 -15.76 0.53
CA VAL A 295 -26.87 -16.84 0.10
C VAL A 295 -28.29 -16.31 0.05
N LEU A 296 -28.92 -16.42 -1.12
CA LEU A 296 -30.31 -16.07 -1.36
C LEU A 296 -31.17 -17.32 -1.34
N ALA A 297 -32.37 -17.22 -0.80
CA ALA A 297 -33.36 -18.29 -0.93
C ALA A 297 -33.81 -18.42 -2.39
N LYS A 298 -34.04 -19.65 -2.87
CA LYS A 298 -34.61 -19.88 -4.21
C LYS A 298 -36.09 -19.49 -4.20
N PRO A 299 -36.51 -18.51 -5.02
CA PRO A 299 -37.91 -18.13 -5.06
C PRO A 299 -38.77 -19.27 -5.62
N PRO A 300 -40.05 -19.37 -5.21
CA PRO A 300 -41.00 -20.29 -5.80
C PRO A 300 -41.09 -20.09 -7.32
N TYR A 301 -41.30 -21.20 -8.04
CA TYR A 301 -41.56 -21.14 -9.47
C TYR A 301 -43.03 -20.77 -9.72
N TRP A 302 -43.33 -19.48 -9.62
CA TRP A 302 -44.64 -18.91 -9.90
C TRP A 302 -44.64 -18.26 -11.27
N VAL A 303 -45.37 -18.86 -12.20
CA VAL A 303 -45.51 -18.37 -13.57
C VAL A 303 -46.98 -18.41 -13.95
N VAL A 304 -47.45 -17.32 -14.54
CA VAL A 304 -48.79 -17.21 -15.11
C VAL A 304 -48.63 -17.02 -16.61
N ASP A 305 -49.37 -17.79 -17.42
CA ASP A 305 -49.49 -17.55 -18.86
C ASP A 305 -50.75 -16.72 -19.13
N PRO A 306 -50.62 -15.41 -19.45
CA PRO A 306 -51.77 -14.55 -19.73
C PRO A 306 -52.63 -15.04 -20.90
N GLY A 307 -52.06 -15.79 -21.85
CA GLY A 307 -52.77 -16.26 -23.04
C GLY A 307 -53.85 -17.30 -22.76
N GLN A 308 -53.86 -17.87 -21.54
CA GLN A 308 -54.86 -18.85 -21.13
C GLN A 308 -56.17 -18.24 -20.63
N PHE A 309 -56.23 -16.91 -20.49
CA PHE A 309 -57.34 -16.21 -19.83
C PHE A 309 -57.91 -15.09 -20.69
N SER A 310 -59.23 -14.91 -20.61
CA SER A 310 -59.95 -13.90 -21.40
C SER A 310 -60.19 -12.57 -20.68
N GLN A 311 -60.00 -12.53 -19.36
CA GLN A 311 -60.29 -11.40 -18.49
C GLN A 311 -59.12 -11.13 -17.54
N ASN A 312 -59.05 -9.90 -17.03
CA ASN A 312 -58.09 -9.57 -15.97
C ASN A 312 -58.63 -8.48 -15.05
N MET A 313 -57.98 -8.35 -13.91
CA MET A 313 -58.09 -7.23 -13.00
C MET A 313 -56.69 -6.81 -12.54
N THR A 314 -56.57 -5.61 -12.02
CA THR A 314 -55.30 -5.10 -11.50
C THR A 314 -55.34 -5.08 -9.98
N VAL A 315 -54.27 -5.55 -9.35
CA VAL A 315 -54.08 -5.50 -7.90
C VAL A 315 -52.74 -4.85 -7.62
N SER A 316 -52.75 -3.75 -6.86
CA SER A 316 -51.56 -3.22 -6.18
C SER A 316 -51.65 -3.65 -4.73
N ALA A 317 -50.67 -4.42 -4.24
CA ALA A 317 -50.68 -4.95 -2.89
C ALA A 317 -49.30 -4.92 -2.23
N ASN A 318 -49.26 -4.84 -0.92
CA ASN A 318 -48.09 -5.09 -0.08
C ASN A 318 -48.52 -6.00 1.07
N PHE A 319 -47.57 -6.50 1.86
CA PHE A 319 -47.85 -7.34 3.00
C PHE A 319 -47.04 -6.89 4.21
N GLU A 320 -47.59 -7.17 5.37
CA GLU A 320 -46.96 -7.06 6.68
C GLU A 320 -47.24 -8.37 7.43
N PHE A 321 -46.42 -8.69 8.43
CA PHE A 321 -46.66 -9.88 9.24
C PHE A 321 -47.62 -9.56 10.39
N THR A 322 -48.47 -10.51 10.75
CA THR A 322 -49.47 -10.34 11.83
C THR A 322 -48.84 -9.98 13.18
N ASP A 323 -47.61 -10.43 13.43
CA ASP A 323 -46.82 -10.12 14.62
C ASP A 323 -45.98 -8.84 14.51
N ASP A 324 -45.97 -8.18 13.33
CA ASP A 324 -45.29 -6.90 13.09
C ASP A 324 -46.16 -5.93 12.24
N PRO A 325 -47.31 -5.48 12.77
CA PRO A 325 -48.24 -4.63 12.03
C PRO A 325 -47.66 -3.22 11.80
N GLY A 326 -47.95 -2.65 10.63
CA GLY A 326 -47.46 -1.34 10.17
C GLY A 326 -46.14 -1.39 9.42
N ASN A 327 -45.44 -2.53 9.42
CA ASN A 327 -44.15 -2.72 8.75
C ASN A 327 -44.34 -3.52 7.46
N VAL A 328 -44.72 -2.81 6.40
CA VAL A 328 -44.86 -3.40 5.07
C VAL A 328 -43.51 -3.73 4.43
N SER A 329 -43.47 -4.74 3.57
CA SER A 329 -42.24 -5.13 2.88
C SER A 329 -41.65 -3.98 2.03
N ARG A 330 -40.33 -3.88 2.09
CA ARG A 330 -39.49 -3.00 1.26
C ARG A 330 -38.46 -3.79 0.44
N ASP A 331 -38.44 -5.11 0.56
CA ASP A 331 -37.51 -5.96 -0.17
C ASP A 331 -38.04 -6.23 -1.58
N THR A 332 -37.34 -5.73 -2.58
CA THR A 332 -37.69 -5.91 -4.00
C THR A 332 -37.55 -7.36 -4.50
N MET A 333 -37.00 -8.25 -3.68
CA MET A 333 -36.94 -9.69 -3.95
C MET A 333 -38.19 -10.43 -3.47
N ASP A 334 -39.03 -9.80 -2.65
CA ASP A 334 -40.30 -10.39 -2.20
C ASP A 334 -41.31 -10.46 -3.35
N ILE A 335 -42.16 -11.49 -3.30
CA ILE A 335 -43.11 -11.79 -4.36
C ILE A 335 -44.49 -12.00 -3.75
N ILE A 336 -45.52 -11.43 -4.37
CA ILE A 336 -46.92 -11.72 -4.06
C ILE A 336 -47.53 -12.48 -5.24
N SER A 337 -48.24 -13.57 -4.95
CA SER A 337 -49.03 -14.31 -5.92
C SER A 337 -50.51 -14.30 -5.56
N ALA A 338 -51.36 -14.31 -6.59
CA ALA A 338 -52.81 -14.35 -6.51
C ALA A 338 -53.34 -15.65 -7.13
N TRP A 339 -54.30 -16.27 -6.48
CA TRP A 339 -54.82 -17.60 -6.80
C TRP A 339 -56.35 -17.57 -6.84
N VAL A 340 -56.94 -18.24 -7.83
CA VAL A 340 -58.39 -18.51 -7.85
C VAL A 340 -58.56 -20.02 -7.74
N GLY A 341 -58.98 -20.48 -6.56
CA GLY A 341 -58.92 -21.91 -6.23
C GLY A 341 -57.47 -22.39 -6.14
N GLN A 342 -57.10 -23.40 -6.91
CA GLN A 342 -55.75 -23.99 -6.90
C GLN A 342 -54.85 -23.47 -8.02
N GLU A 343 -55.33 -22.54 -8.86
CA GLU A 343 -54.63 -22.10 -10.05
C GLU A 343 -54.12 -20.67 -9.87
N ILE A 344 -52.84 -20.47 -10.19
CA ILE A 344 -52.21 -19.16 -10.09
C ILE A 344 -52.76 -18.25 -11.19
N ARG A 345 -53.15 -17.03 -10.79
CA ARG A 345 -53.78 -16.03 -11.66
C ARG A 345 -53.00 -14.73 -11.73
N GLY A 346 -52.14 -14.45 -10.78
CA GLY A 346 -51.28 -13.26 -10.79
C GLY A 346 -50.01 -13.50 -10.02
N VAL A 347 -48.93 -12.84 -10.41
CA VAL A 347 -47.67 -12.82 -9.67
C VAL A 347 -46.96 -11.50 -9.95
N ALA A 348 -46.46 -10.84 -8.91
CA ALA A 348 -45.57 -9.69 -9.05
C ALA A 348 -44.62 -9.56 -7.87
N ARG A 349 -43.49 -8.91 -8.10
CA ARG A 349 -42.53 -8.57 -7.05
C ARG A 349 -42.88 -7.25 -6.39
N ILE A 350 -42.49 -7.09 -5.13
CA ILE A 350 -42.48 -5.76 -4.50
C ILE A 350 -41.56 -4.85 -5.31
N SER A 351 -42.06 -3.66 -5.61
CA SER A 351 -41.34 -2.64 -6.37
C SER A 351 -41.56 -1.29 -5.71
N SER A 352 -40.66 -0.33 -5.98
CA SER A 352 -40.81 1.04 -5.50
C SER A 352 -41.20 1.97 -6.63
N SER A 353 -42.28 2.72 -6.47
CA SER A 353 -42.68 3.78 -7.41
C SER A 353 -42.07 5.14 -7.04
N SER A 354 -41.79 5.37 -5.76
CA SER A 354 -41.10 6.53 -5.21
C SER A 354 -40.55 6.20 -3.82
N VAL A 355 -39.66 7.04 -3.29
CA VAL A 355 -39.04 6.83 -1.98
C VAL A 355 -40.11 6.65 -0.90
N GLY A 356 -40.12 5.49 -0.25
CA GLY A 356 -41.07 5.15 0.82
C GLY A 356 -42.37 4.50 0.34
N LEU A 357 -42.65 4.44 -0.97
CA LEU A 357 -43.79 3.73 -1.52
C LEU A 357 -43.35 2.41 -2.15
N TYR A 358 -43.78 1.30 -1.55
CA TYR A 358 -43.47 -0.06 -1.97
C TYR A 358 -44.77 -0.84 -2.16
N ALA A 359 -44.92 -1.49 -3.31
CA ALA A 359 -46.03 -2.38 -3.60
C ALA A 359 -45.69 -3.32 -4.77
N ALA A 360 -46.34 -4.48 -4.81
CA ALA A 360 -46.42 -5.34 -5.97
C ALA A 360 -47.61 -4.94 -6.83
N TYR A 361 -47.35 -4.55 -8.07
CA TYR A 361 -48.38 -4.26 -9.07
C TYR A 361 -48.54 -5.47 -9.98
N MET A 362 -49.65 -6.19 -9.86
CA MET A 362 -49.93 -7.40 -10.63
C MET A 362 -51.24 -7.32 -11.40
N ALA A 363 -51.24 -7.93 -12.59
CA ALA A 363 -52.48 -8.34 -13.24
C ALA A 363 -52.87 -9.71 -12.69
N VAL A 364 -54.12 -9.83 -12.25
CA VAL A 364 -54.76 -11.10 -11.89
C VAL A 364 -55.68 -11.47 -13.03
N TYR A 365 -55.35 -12.54 -13.74
CA TYR A 365 -56.09 -13.04 -14.89
C TYR A 365 -57.25 -13.95 -14.46
N GLY A 366 -58.17 -14.25 -15.38
CA GLY A 366 -59.26 -15.19 -15.15
C GLY A 366 -60.24 -15.23 -16.32
N ASP A 367 -61.35 -15.93 -16.16
CA ASP A 367 -62.41 -16.02 -17.17
C ASP A 367 -63.77 -15.55 -16.65
N ALA A 368 -64.76 -15.44 -17.54
CA ALA A 368 -66.13 -15.07 -17.16
C ALA A 368 -66.74 -15.99 -16.07
N ALA A 369 -66.30 -17.26 -16.01
CA ALA A 369 -66.72 -18.21 -14.98
C ALA A 369 -66.07 -17.98 -13.60
N ASP A 370 -65.03 -17.15 -13.53
CA ASP A 370 -64.35 -16.79 -12.29
C ASP A 370 -64.94 -15.54 -11.62
N ALA A 371 -65.86 -14.85 -12.30
CA ALA A 371 -66.53 -13.68 -11.75
C ALA A 371 -67.16 -13.98 -10.38
N GLY A 372 -66.76 -13.21 -9.36
CA GLY A 372 -67.23 -13.36 -7.98
C GLY A 372 -66.54 -14.46 -7.17
N LYS A 373 -65.60 -15.23 -7.73
CA LYS A 373 -64.79 -16.17 -6.93
C LYS A 373 -63.78 -15.42 -6.05
N PRO A 374 -63.50 -15.89 -4.83
CA PRO A 374 -62.51 -15.28 -3.96
C PRO A 374 -61.10 -15.44 -4.54
N ILE A 375 -60.26 -14.43 -4.34
CA ILE A 375 -58.83 -14.45 -4.65
C ILE A 375 -58.05 -14.72 -3.36
N GLU A 376 -57.22 -15.75 -3.38
CA GLU A 376 -56.30 -16.08 -2.30
C GLU A 376 -54.91 -15.53 -2.63
N PHE A 377 -54.23 -14.99 -1.62
CA PHE A 377 -52.89 -14.44 -1.79
C PHE A 377 -51.86 -15.28 -1.05
N ARG A 378 -50.68 -15.38 -1.65
CA ARG A 378 -49.50 -15.94 -0.99
C ARG A 378 -48.34 -14.99 -1.19
N VAL A 379 -47.50 -14.91 -0.18
CA VAL A 379 -46.32 -14.04 -0.20
C VAL A 379 -45.07 -14.87 0.01
N TRP A 380 -44.03 -14.51 -0.73
CA TRP A 380 -42.69 -15.04 -0.60
C TRP A 380 -41.83 -13.95 0.04
N ASP A 381 -41.37 -14.22 1.26
CA ASP A 381 -40.33 -13.43 1.91
C ASP A 381 -38.98 -13.99 1.47
N ALA A 382 -38.28 -13.24 0.63
CA ALA A 382 -36.99 -13.62 0.08
C ALA A 382 -35.87 -13.58 1.12
N SER A 383 -36.02 -12.76 2.16
CA SER A 383 -35.04 -12.63 3.24
C SER A 383 -35.06 -13.85 4.18
N ALA A 384 -36.26 -14.37 4.49
CA ALA A 384 -36.44 -15.59 5.27
C ALA A 384 -36.44 -16.87 4.42
N GLY A 385 -36.66 -16.74 3.11
CA GLY A 385 -36.83 -17.86 2.19
C GLY A 385 -38.07 -18.70 2.48
N LYS A 386 -39.18 -18.05 2.82
CA LYS A 386 -40.42 -18.71 3.24
C LYS A 386 -41.64 -18.19 2.49
N GLU A 387 -42.54 -19.12 2.20
CA GLU A 387 -43.87 -18.83 1.68
C GLU A 387 -44.87 -18.72 2.84
N TYR A 388 -45.74 -17.72 2.76
CA TYR A 388 -46.82 -17.49 3.72
C TYR A 388 -48.14 -17.33 2.98
N ASN A 389 -49.22 -17.80 3.60
CA ASN A 389 -50.56 -17.45 3.16
C ASN A 389 -50.87 -16.03 3.65
N ALA A 390 -51.35 -15.18 2.74
CA ALA A 390 -51.73 -13.81 3.04
C ALA A 390 -53.24 -13.62 2.93
N ARG A 391 -53.76 -12.66 3.67
CA ARG A 391 -55.18 -12.28 3.67
C ARG A 391 -55.28 -10.75 3.54
N PRO A 392 -56.28 -10.22 2.83
CA PRO A 392 -56.52 -8.78 2.81
C PRO A 392 -56.71 -8.24 4.24
N THR A 393 -56.19 -7.04 4.50
CA THR A 393 -56.35 -6.34 5.78
C THR A 393 -57.78 -5.82 6.00
N SER A 394 -58.53 -5.60 4.91
CA SER A 394 -59.97 -5.33 4.96
C SER A 394 -60.74 -6.59 5.40
N THR A 395 -61.84 -6.41 6.13
CA THR A 395 -62.73 -7.52 6.51
C THR A 395 -63.38 -8.22 5.32
N ASP A 396 -63.34 -7.63 4.13
CA ASP A 396 -63.91 -8.18 2.91
C ASP A 396 -62.86 -8.94 2.09
N THR A 397 -63.24 -10.15 1.68
CA THR A 397 -62.50 -10.95 0.70
C THR A 397 -62.50 -10.24 -0.65
N ILE A 398 -61.35 -10.20 -1.32
CA ILE A 398 -61.26 -9.68 -2.68
C ILE A 398 -61.79 -10.75 -3.64
N HIS A 399 -62.78 -10.38 -4.46
CA HIS A 399 -63.38 -11.26 -5.46
C HIS A 399 -62.92 -10.86 -6.86
N PHE A 400 -62.76 -11.84 -7.74
CA PHE A 400 -62.39 -11.59 -9.13
C PHE A 400 -63.50 -10.84 -9.87
N ALA A 401 -63.14 -9.72 -10.48
CA ALA A 401 -64.03 -8.89 -11.27
C ALA A 401 -63.28 -8.25 -12.44
N ASN A 402 -63.71 -8.57 -13.67
CA ASN A 402 -63.05 -8.09 -14.88
C ASN A 402 -62.92 -6.55 -14.93
N ASN A 403 -61.79 -6.06 -15.44
CA ASN A 403 -61.43 -4.65 -15.57
C ASN A 403 -61.50 -3.84 -14.26
N THR A 404 -61.44 -4.50 -13.12
CA THR A 404 -61.42 -3.84 -11.80
C THR A 404 -59.99 -3.54 -11.36
N VAL A 405 -59.82 -2.46 -10.60
CA VAL A 405 -58.54 -2.09 -9.97
C VAL A 405 -58.72 -2.14 -8.46
N VAL A 406 -57.83 -2.85 -7.77
CA VAL A 406 -57.78 -2.96 -6.31
C VAL A 406 -56.45 -2.43 -5.80
N GLY A 407 -56.50 -1.56 -4.79
CA GLY A 407 -55.32 -0.95 -4.18
C GLY A 407 -54.61 0.05 -5.09
N THR A 408 -53.61 0.72 -4.52
CA THR A 408 -52.70 1.65 -5.21
C THR A 408 -51.32 1.57 -4.54
N PHE A 409 -50.27 2.18 -5.09
CA PHE A 409 -48.98 2.26 -4.37
C PHE A 409 -49.05 3.07 -3.06
N LEU A 410 -50.01 4.00 -2.93
CA LEU A 410 -50.19 4.80 -1.71
C LEU A 410 -51.02 4.06 -0.65
N ASN A 411 -52.00 3.28 -1.09
CA ASN A 411 -52.85 2.42 -0.26
C ASN A 411 -52.87 1.03 -0.89
N PRO A 412 -51.78 0.26 -0.71
CA PRO A 412 -51.66 -1.07 -1.28
C PRO A 412 -52.53 -2.09 -0.55
#